data_AF-A0A6N6QLX2-F1
#
_entry.id   AF-A0A6N6QLX2-F1
#
_cell.length_a   1.000
_cell.length_b   1.000
_cell.length_c   1.000
_cell.angle_alpha   90.00
_cell.angle_beta   90.00
_cell.angle_gamma   90.00
#
_symmetry.space_group_name_H-M   'P 1'
#
loop_
_entity.id
_entity.type
_entity.pdbx_description
1 polymer ?
#
loop_
_entity_poly.entity_id
_entity_poly.type
_entity_poly.pdbx_seq_one_letter_code
_entity_poly.pdbx_strand_id
1 'polypeptide(L)'
;MLPIYEIDCTGIESSDDLWRRYLSVVPAQDPESFGYTLDSFWDAVQWQGPGWPGECELVFSNVEALGVLKTRSGKPFLDAFRQLVADTDRVTIKLA
;
A
#
# COMPACT_ATOMS: atom_id res chain seq x y z
N MET A 1 -1.68 19.32 -10.77
CA MET A 1 -0.69 18.64 -9.93
C MET A 1 -1.45 17.61 -9.12
N LEU A 2 -1.07 16.34 -9.17
CA LEU A 2 -1.73 15.30 -8.38
C LEU A 2 -1.35 15.46 -6.90
N PRO A 3 -2.24 15.14 -5.95
CA PRO A 3 -1.89 15.07 -4.55
C PRO A 3 -0.82 13.99 -4.31
N ILE A 4 0.07 14.25 -3.35
CA ILE A 4 1.11 13.31 -2.93
C ILE A 4 0.79 12.91 -1.50
N TYR A 5 0.75 11.60 -1.25
CA TYR A 5 0.51 11.02 0.07
C TYR A 5 1.74 10.25 0.51
N GLU A 6 2.28 10.58 1.68
CA GLU A 6 3.46 9.94 2.23
C GLU A 6 3.08 8.96 3.35
N ILE A 7 3.49 7.70 3.20
CA ILE A 7 3.22 6.60 4.10
C ILE A 7 4.56 6.13 4.70
N ASP A 8 4.86 6.60 5.91
CA ASP A 8 6.04 6.16 6.66
C ASP A 8 5.87 4.72 7.16
N CYS A 9 6.78 3.83 6.74
CA CYS A 9 6.80 2.42 7.09
C CYS A 9 7.56 2.14 8.41
N THR A 10 8.09 3.16 9.08
CA THR A 10 8.73 3.00 10.39
C THR A 10 7.76 2.45 11.43
N GLY A 11 8.21 1.41 12.14
CA GLY A 11 7.45 0.78 13.22
C GLY A 11 6.28 -0.09 12.77
N ILE A 12 6.22 -0.47 11.48
CA ILE A 12 5.22 -1.43 10.99
C ILE A 12 5.66 -2.85 11.37
N GLU A 13 4.84 -3.53 12.16
CA GLU A 13 5.12 -4.89 12.68
C GLU A 13 4.29 -5.97 11.97
N SER A 14 3.24 -5.58 11.25
CA SER A 14 2.37 -6.47 10.48
C SER A 14 1.88 -5.83 9.19
N SER A 15 1.38 -6.65 8.25
CA SER A 15 0.72 -6.12 7.04
C SER A 15 -0.51 -5.29 7.38
N ASP A 16 -1.24 -5.65 8.44
CA ASP A 16 -2.43 -4.91 8.85
C ASP A 16 -2.07 -3.50 9.32
N ASP A 17 -0.94 -3.33 10.02
CA ASP A 17 -0.45 -2.00 10.44
C ASP A 17 -0.13 -1.11 9.24
N LEU A 18 0.48 -1.68 8.20
CA LEU A 18 0.79 -0.96 6.96
C LEU A 18 -0.49 -0.42 6.32
N TRP A 19 -1.51 -1.28 6.22
CA TRP A 19 -2.77 -0.91 5.58
C TRP A 19 -3.59 0.07 6.42
N ARG A 20 -3.57 -0.06 7.76
CA ARG A 20 -4.13 0.97 8.64
C ARG A 20 -3.42 2.31 8.46
N ARG A 21 -2.10 2.31 8.32
CA ARG A 21 -1.33 3.54 8.05
C ARG A 21 -1.75 4.14 6.72
N TYR A 22 -1.80 3.34 5.66
CA TYR A 22 -2.28 3.78 4.35
C TYR A 22 -3.66 4.44 4.41
N LEU A 23 -4.66 3.76 5.00
CA LEU A 23 -6.02 4.28 5.12
C LEU A 23 -6.12 5.54 6.00
N SER A 24 -5.17 5.76 6.91
CA SER A 24 -5.13 6.97 7.74
C SER A 24 -4.57 8.20 7.02
N VAL A 25 -3.82 8.00 5.93
CA VAL A 25 -3.12 9.06 5.19
C VAL A 25 -3.93 9.52 3.98
N VAL A 26 -4.57 8.59 3.28
CA VAL A 26 -5.25 8.88 2.01
C VAL A 26 -6.74 9.10 2.22
N PRO A 27 -7.43 9.87 1.35
CA PRO A 27 -8.88 9.98 1.35
C PRO A 27 -9.51 8.73 0.72
N ALA A 28 -9.32 7.58 1.38
CA ALA A 28 -9.77 6.27 0.90
C ALA A 28 -11.29 6.24 0.72
N GLN A 29 -11.74 5.75 -0.43
CA GLN A 29 -13.15 5.42 -0.68
C GLN A 29 -13.47 4.04 -0.11
N ASP A 30 -14.62 3.90 0.56
CA ASP A 30 -15.07 2.63 1.19
C ASP A 30 -13.97 1.95 2.05
N PRO A 31 -13.35 2.66 3.02
CA PRO A 31 -12.31 2.11 3.87
C PRO A 31 -12.81 0.99 4.79
N GLU A 32 -14.11 0.94 5.10
CA GLU A 32 -14.75 -0.09 5.91
C GLU A 32 -14.75 -1.48 5.23
N SER A 33 -14.79 -1.51 3.89
CA SER A 33 -14.74 -2.75 3.11
C SER A 33 -13.33 -3.13 2.65
N PHE A 34 -12.30 -2.35 3.04
CA PHE A 34 -10.91 -2.64 2.70
C PHE A 34 -10.47 -3.98 3.31
N GLY A 35 -9.86 -4.85 2.50
CA GLY A 35 -9.57 -6.24 2.90
C GLY A 35 -8.24 -6.48 3.61
N TYR A 36 -7.42 -5.45 3.85
CA TYR A 36 -6.15 -5.54 4.60
C TYR A 36 -5.16 -6.58 4.06
N THR A 37 -5.03 -6.67 2.73
CA THR A 37 -4.04 -7.54 2.07
C THR A 37 -3.35 -6.83 0.91
N LEU A 38 -2.25 -7.39 0.40
CA LEU A 38 -1.63 -6.93 -0.85
C LEU A 38 -2.65 -6.94 -2.00
N ASP A 39 -3.48 -7.98 -2.11
CA ASP A 39 -4.49 -8.09 -3.16
C ASP A 39 -5.55 -6.99 -3.02
N SER A 40 -5.99 -6.69 -1.79
CA SER A 40 -6.92 -5.58 -1.54
C SER A 40 -6.31 -4.23 -1.85
N PHE A 41 -5.03 -4.03 -1.51
CA PHE A 41 -4.31 -2.81 -1.88
C PHE A 41 -4.20 -2.68 -3.40
N TRP A 42 -3.86 -3.77 -4.11
CA TRP A 42 -3.80 -3.77 -5.57
C TRP A 42 -5.16 -3.47 -6.20
N ASP A 43 -6.24 -4.09 -5.70
CA ASP A 43 -7.60 -3.82 -6.14
C ASP A 43 -7.98 -2.33 -5.97
N ALA A 44 -7.62 -1.75 -4.82
CA ALA A 44 -7.77 -0.32 -4.59
C ALA A 44 -7.06 0.49 -5.68
N VAL A 45 -5.73 0.36 -5.79
CA VAL A 45 -4.90 1.27 -6.59
C VAL A 45 -4.94 1.01 -8.10
N GLN A 46 -5.24 -0.21 -8.53
CA GLN A 46 -5.32 -0.59 -9.94
C GLN A 46 -6.74 -0.57 -10.47
N TRP A 47 -7.72 -1.03 -9.68
CA TRP A 47 -9.10 -1.25 -10.13
C TRP A 47 -10.12 -0.30 -9.53
N GLN A 48 -9.68 0.64 -8.67
CA GLN A 48 -10.54 1.55 -7.93
C GLN A 48 -11.49 0.82 -6.97
N GLY A 49 -11.04 -0.31 -6.41
CA GLY A 49 -11.75 -1.04 -5.37
C GLY A 49 -11.78 -0.32 -4.01
N PRO A 50 -12.33 -0.96 -2.96
CA PRO A 50 -12.30 -0.44 -1.60
C PRO A 50 -10.89 0.00 -1.22
N GLY A 51 -10.77 1.17 -0.60
CA GLY A 51 -9.49 1.81 -0.30
C GLY A 51 -8.93 2.72 -1.40
N TRP A 52 -9.62 2.92 -2.53
CA TRP A 52 -9.15 3.79 -3.61
C TRP A 52 -8.85 5.22 -3.11
N PRO A 53 -7.62 5.76 -3.29
CA PRO A 53 -7.24 7.08 -2.79
C PRO A 53 -7.60 8.21 -3.76
N GLY A 54 -8.20 7.92 -4.91
CA GLY A 54 -8.29 8.85 -6.03
C GLY A 54 -6.99 8.92 -6.83
N GLU A 55 -7.00 9.72 -7.90
CA GLU A 55 -5.81 10.00 -8.71
C GLU A 55 -4.75 10.71 -7.86
N CYS A 56 -3.61 10.04 -7.62
CA CYS A 56 -2.57 10.54 -6.72
C CYS A 56 -1.19 9.93 -7.00
N GLU A 57 -0.19 10.44 -6.27
CA GLU A 57 1.09 9.77 -6.05
C GLU A 57 1.14 9.24 -4.61
N LEU A 58 1.50 7.96 -4.46
CA LEU A 58 1.76 7.33 -3.17
C LEU A 58 3.26 7.18 -2.98
N VAL A 59 3.79 7.68 -1.87
CA VAL A 59 5.21 7.54 -1.51
C VAL A 59 5.27 6.74 -0.21
N PHE A 60 5.75 5.50 -0.29
CA PHE A 60 6.06 4.71 0.89
C PHE A 60 7.51 5.00 1.26
N SER A 61 7.75 5.61 2.42
CA SER A 61 9.08 5.91 2.93
C SER A 61 9.51 4.91 3.99
N ASN A 62 10.83 4.69 4.12
CA ASN A 62 11.43 3.72 5.06
C ASN A 62 10.98 2.28 4.79
N VAL A 63 10.84 1.90 3.52
CA VAL A 63 10.26 0.61 3.10
C VAL A 63 11.05 -0.62 3.56
N GLU A 64 12.33 -0.45 3.87
CA GLU A 64 13.17 -1.52 4.41
C GLU A 64 12.67 -2.04 5.77
N ALA A 65 11.89 -1.24 6.51
CA ALA A 65 11.19 -1.70 7.72
C ALA A 65 10.24 -2.88 7.45
N LEU A 66 9.71 -2.99 6.21
CA LEU A 66 8.82 -4.08 5.81
C LEU A 66 9.57 -5.38 5.49
N GLY A 67 10.92 -5.35 5.43
CA GLY A 67 11.75 -6.50 5.08
C GLY A 67 11.65 -7.68 6.06
N VAL A 68 11.21 -7.43 7.29
CA VAL A 68 10.97 -8.48 8.31
C VAL A 68 9.65 -9.20 8.13
N LEU A 69 8.73 -8.64 7.34
CA LEU A 69 7.38 -9.17 7.15
C LEU A 69 7.35 -10.30 6.11
N LYS A 70 6.36 -11.18 6.26
CA LYS A 70 6.08 -12.26 5.32
C LYS A 70 4.63 -12.19 4.86
N THR A 71 4.39 -12.62 3.63
CA THR A 71 3.03 -12.86 3.14
C THR A 71 2.42 -14.08 3.83
N ARG A 72 1.11 -14.30 3.67
CA ARG A 72 0.44 -15.51 4.19
C ARG A 72 1.04 -16.82 3.67
N SER A 73 1.66 -16.81 2.48
CA SER A 73 2.35 -17.97 1.91
C SER A 73 3.82 -18.10 2.36
N GLY A 74 4.28 -17.23 3.27
CA GLY A 74 5.63 -17.25 3.83
C GLY A 74 6.70 -16.58 2.97
N LYS A 75 6.33 -15.98 1.83
CA LYS A 75 7.26 -15.25 0.96
C LYS A 75 7.65 -13.90 1.59
N PRO A 76 8.83 -13.34 1.28
CA PRO A 76 9.19 -11.99 1.72
C PRO A 76 8.14 -10.98 1.27
N PHE A 77 7.60 -10.20 2.21
CA PHE A 77 6.54 -9.24 1.91
C PHE A 77 7.04 -8.10 1.02
N LEU A 78 8.22 -7.55 1.32
CA LEU A 78 8.79 -6.42 0.59
C LEU A 78 9.03 -6.75 -0.90
N ASP A 79 9.43 -7.98 -1.23
CA ASP A 79 9.59 -8.41 -2.62
C ASP A 79 8.24 -8.50 -3.35
N ALA A 80 7.22 -9.05 -2.68
CA ALA A 80 5.87 -9.09 -3.22
C ALA A 80 5.30 -7.67 -3.42
N PHE A 81 5.60 -6.75 -2.51
CA PHE A 81 5.16 -5.36 -2.60
C PHE A 81 5.86 -4.60 -3.73
N ARG A 82 7.17 -4.80 -3.91
CA ARG A 82 7.92 -4.28 -5.07
C ARG A 82 7.34 -4.76 -6.40
N GLN A 83 6.98 -6.04 -6.48
CA GLN A 83 6.35 -6.60 -7.68
C GLN A 83 4.98 -5.94 -7.94
N LEU A 84 4.13 -5.83 -6.92
CA LEU A 84 2.83 -5.15 -7.03
C LEU A 84 2.98 -3.72 -7.53
N VAL A 85 3.95 -2.97 -7.01
CA VAL A 85 4.24 -1.59 -7.45
C VAL A 85 4.64 -1.56 -8.93
N ALA A 86 5.47 -2.50 -9.38
CA ALA A 86 5.86 -2.61 -10.79
C ALA A 86 4.68 -2.98 -11.70
N ASP A 87 3.70 -3.72 -11.18
CA ASP A 87 2.50 -4.17 -11.91
C ASP A 87 1.34 -3.17 -11.81
N THR A 88 1.51 -2.05 -11.11
CA THR A 88 0.49 -0.99 -10.96
C THR A 88 0.80 0.16 -11.90
N ASP A 89 -0.15 0.52 -12.77
CA ASP A 89 0.03 1.59 -13.77
C ASP A 89 -0.99 2.73 -13.64
N ARG A 90 -2.06 2.55 -12.86
CA ARG A 90 -3.12 3.56 -12.71
C ARG A 90 -2.70 4.73 -11.84
N VAL A 91 -1.95 4.49 -10.76
CA VAL A 91 -1.39 5.54 -9.90
C VAL A 91 0.12 5.40 -9.82
N THR A 92 0.80 6.50 -9.52
CA THR A 92 2.25 6.45 -9.28
C THR A 92 2.50 5.99 -7.84
N ILE A 93 3.22 4.88 -7.69
CA ILE A 93 3.68 4.40 -6.37
C ILE A 93 5.20 4.41 -6.35
N LYS A 94 5.78 5.05 -5.32
CA LYS A 94 7.22 5.12 -5.09
C LYS A 94 7.56 4.43 -3.77
N LEU A 95 8.64 3.66 -3.79
CA LEU A 95 9.24 3.04 -2.62
C LEU A 95 10.56 3.76 -2.35
N ALA A 96 10.67 4.42 -1.19
CA ALA A 96 11.78 5.29 -0.80
C ALA A 96 12.41 4.89 0.54
#